data_AF-A0AAJ0SDE8-F1
#
_entry.id   AF-A0AAJ0SDE8-F1
#
_cell.length_a   1.000
_cell.length_b   1.000
_cell.length_c   1.000
_cell.angle_alpha   90.00
_cell.angle_beta   90.00
_cell.angle_gamma   90.00
#
_symmetry.space_group_name_H-M   'P 1'
#
loop_
_entity.id
_entity.type
_entity.pdbx_description
1 polymer ?
#
loop_
_entity_poly.entity_id
_entity_poly.type
_entity_poly.pdbx_seq_one_letter_code
_entity_poly.pdbx_strand_id
1 'polypeptide(L)' 'MKRKSTNSRVSIYTGVGWNRETQSWKSSVSEKGVKYDCGYYDNERDAAKVRDRKILALSLDKPLQVLKRVA' A
#
# COMPACT_ATOMS: atom_id res chain seq x y z
N MET A 1 -16.48 -13.50 3.21
CA MET A 1 -15.94 -12.75 4.36
C MET A 1 -15.44 -11.38 3.90
N LYS A 2 -16.18 -10.29 4.16
CA LYS A 2 -15.70 -8.92 3.92
C LYS A 2 -15.13 -8.40 5.25
N ARG A 3 -13.80 -8.28 5.38
CA ARG A 3 -13.18 -7.75 6.61
C ARG A 3 -13.57 -6.28 6.76
N LYS A 4 -14.20 -5.98 7.91
CA LYS A 4 -14.73 -4.67 8.28
C LYS A 4 -13.66 -3.60 8.16
N SER A 5 -14.01 -2.50 7.50
CA SER A 5 -13.27 -1.25 7.45
C SER A 5 -13.26 -0.62 8.84
N THR A 6 -12.22 -0.90 9.63
CA THR A 6 -11.88 -0.03 10.76
C THR A 6 -11.46 1.32 10.18
N ASN A 7 -12.04 2.39 10.75
CA ASN A 7 -11.83 3.81 10.46
C ASN A 7 -10.37 4.23 10.74
N SER A 8 -9.47 3.60 9.99
CA SER A 8 -8.04 3.82 9.97
C SER A 8 -7.81 5.03 9.08
N ARG A 9 -6.90 5.90 9.51
CA ARG A 9 -6.49 7.08 8.76
C ARG A 9 -5.97 6.57 7.40
N VAL A 10 -6.84 6.62 6.40
CA VAL A 10 -6.57 6.12 5.05
C VAL A 10 -5.61 7.13 4.42
N SER A 11 -4.45 6.66 3.99
CA SER A 11 -3.58 7.50 3.18
C SER A 11 -4.31 7.92 1.91
N ILE A 12 -3.82 8.98 1.28
CA ILE A 12 -4.18 9.28 -0.11
C ILE A 12 -3.80 8.12 -1.05
N TYR A 13 -2.92 7.22 -0.59
CA TYR A 13 -2.45 6.06 -1.31
C TYR A 13 -3.25 4.78 -1.01
N THR A 14 -3.79 4.16 -2.06
CA THR A 14 -4.52 2.88 -1.99
C THR A 14 -3.62 1.77 -1.43
N GLY A 15 -4.08 1.04 -0.42
CA GLY A 15 -3.34 -0.06 0.19
C GLY A 15 -2.30 0.37 1.23
N VAL A 16 -2.21 1.68 1.52
CA VAL A 16 -1.42 2.24 2.61
C VAL A 16 -2.35 2.70 3.73
N GLY A 17 -2.04 2.33 4.96
CA GLY A 17 -2.84 2.72 6.13
C GLY A 17 -1.98 2.94 7.36
N TRP A 18 -2.39 3.89 8.20
CA TRP A 18 -1.68 4.16 9.45
C TRP A 18 -2.00 3.09 10.49
N ASN A 19 -0.96 2.45 11.02
CA ASN A 19 -1.07 1.57 12.16
C ASN A 19 -0.83 2.37 13.45
N ARG A 20 -1.86 2.49 14.29
CA ARG A 20 -1.78 3.25 15.55
C ARG A 20 -0.94 2.55 16.61
N GLU A 21 -0.89 1.23 16.57
CA GLU A 21 -0.16 0.41 17.54
C GLU A 21 1.36 0.57 17.40
N THR A 22 1.86 0.50 16.17
CA THR A 22 3.30 0.70 15.90
C THR A 22 3.65 2.15 15.57
N GLN A 23 2.65 3.02 15.48
CA GLN A 23 2.78 4.40 14.98
C GLN A 23 3.56 4.45 13.65
N SER A 24 3.16 3.61 12.70
CA SER A 24 3.83 3.50 11.40
C SER A 24 2.83 3.28 10.27
N TRP A 25 3.19 3.71 9.07
CA TRP A 25 2.45 3.45 7.85
C TRP A 25 2.68 2.02 7.36
N LYS A 26 1.62 1.23 7.33
CA LYS A 26 1.65 -0.12 6.79
C LYS A 26 1.31 -0.09 5.30
N SER A 27 2.15 -0.71 4.48
CA SER A 27 1.90 -0.89 3.05
C SER A 27 1.47 -2.31 2.74
N SER A 28 0.42 -2.46 1.94
CA SER A 28 -0.01 -3.78 1.45
C SER A 28 -0.60 -3.71 0.04
N VAL A 29 -0.33 -4.75 -0.74
CA VAL A 29 -0.88 -4.92 -2.09
C VAL A 29 -1.77 -6.14 -2.08
N SER A 30 -3.03 -5.97 -2.48
CA SER A 30 -3.93 -7.11 -2.71
C SER A 30 -4.13 -7.30 -4.20
N GLU A 31 -3.86 -8.50 -4.69
CA GLU A 31 -4.00 -8.89 -6.10
C GLU A 31 -4.62 -10.28 -6.23
N LYS A 32 -5.68 -10.40 -7.04
CA LYS A 32 -6.38 -11.68 -7.31
C LYS A 32 -6.69 -12.52 -6.05
N GLY A 33 -7.01 -11.86 -4.94
CA GLY A 33 -7.30 -12.53 -3.66
C GLY A 33 -6.07 -12.83 -2.79
N VAL A 34 -4.85 -12.62 -3.31
CA VAL A 34 -3.60 -12.72 -2.57
C VAL A 34 -3.23 -11.36 -2.00
N LYS A 35 -2.94 -11.29 -0.70
CA LYS A 35 -2.45 -10.08 -0.04
C LYS A 35 -0.96 -10.19 0.19
N TYR A 36 -0.20 -9.31 -0.43
CA TYR A 36 1.23 -9.11 -0.23
C TYR A 36 1.45 -8.01 0.80
N ASP A 37 2.01 -8.39 1.95
CA ASP A 37 2.47 -7.42 2.94
C ASP A 37 3.78 -6.79 2.44
N CYS A 38 3.82 -5.46 2.42
CA CYS A 38 4.99 -4.71 1.96
C CYS A 38 5.78 -4.14 3.15
N GLY A 39 5.37 -4.36 4.40
CA GLY A 39 6.04 -3.85 5.59
C GLY A 39 5.49 -2.53 6.13
N TYR A 40 6.23 -1.96 7.09
CA TYR A 40 5.90 -0.76 7.84
C TYR A 40 6.95 0.33 7.60
N TYR A 41 6.50 1.58 7.53
CA TYR A 41 7.31 2.74 7.14
C TYR A 41 6.92 3.96 7.97
N ASP A 42 7.85 4.88 8.19
CA ASP A 42 7.57 6.14 8.89
C ASP A 42 6.77 7.13 8.04
N ASN A 43 6.79 6.98 6.72
CA ASN A 43 6.16 7.91 5.77
C ASN A 43 5.16 7.21 4.85
N GLU A 44 3.99 7.83 4.65
CA GLU A 44 2.97 7.29 3.72
C GLU A 44 3.47 7.22 2.28
N ARG A 45 4.28 8.20 1.86
CA ARG A 45 4.87 8.25 0.52
C ARG A 45 5.88 7.12 0.31
N ASP A 46 6.66 6.76 1.33
CA ASP A 46 7.62 5.67 1.23
C ASP A 46 6.91 4.31 1.17
N ALA A 47 5.91 4.12 2.03
CA ALA A 47 4.99 2.98 1.98
C ALA A 47 4.35 2.81 0.59
N ALA A 48 3.89 3.90 -0.02
CA ALA A 48 3.32 3.90 -1.36
C ALA A 48 4.37 3.64 -2.46
N LYS A 49 5.60 4.12 -2.29
CA LYS A 49 6.70 3.84 -3.22
C LYS A 49 7.08 2.36 -3.21
N VAL A 50 7.12 1.71 -2.04
CA VAL A 50 7.39 0.27 -1.95
C VAL A 50 6.25 -0.54 -2.57
N ARG A 51 5.00 -0.11 -2.37
CA ARG A 51 3.83 -0.70 -3.04
C ARG A 51 4.02 -0.75 -4.56
N ASP A 52 4.42 0.37 -5.14
CA ASP A 52 4.65 0.49 -6.58
C ASP A 52 5.81 -0.37 -7.06
N ARG A 53 6.93 -0.38 -6.32
CA ARG A 53 8.05 -1.29 -6.60
C ARG A 53 7.62 -2.75 -6.57
N LYS A 54 6.74 -3.13 -5.63
CA LYS A 54 6.23 -4.49 -5.51
C LYS A 54 5.31 -4.84 -6.68
N ILE A 55 4.48 -3.91 -7.14
CA ILE A 55 3.67 -4.06 -8.36
C ILE A 55 4.57 -4.31 -9.57
N LEU A 56 5.62 -3.52 -9.75
CA LEU A 56 6.59 -3.72 -10.84
C LEU A 56 7.31 -5.06 -10.73
N ALA A 57 7.82 -5.39 -9.54
CA ALA A 57 8.54 -6.64 -9.28
C ALA A 57 7.68 -7.89 -9.48
N LEU A 58 6.38 -7.80 -9.17
CA LEU A 58 5.41 -8.88 -9.37
C LEU A 58 4.70 -8.78 -10.74
N SER A 59 5.01 -7.75 -11.54
CA SER A 59 4.32 -7.43 -12.81
C SER A 59 2.80 -7.45 -12.68
N LEU A 60 2.28 -6.80 -11.63
CA LEU A 60 0.83 -6.71 -11.40
C LEU A 60 0.20 -5.65 -12.29
N ASP A 61 -1.01 -5.93 -12.75
CA ASP A 61 -1.82 -4.97 -13.52
C ASP A 61 -2.51 -3.98 -12.57
N LYS A 62 -1.72 -3.09 -11.96
CA LYS A 62 -2.23 -2.05 -11.05
C LYS A 62 -1.61 -0.69 -11.34
N PRO A 63 -2.39 0.39 -11.17
CA PRO A 63 -1.85 1.74 -11.31
C PRO A 63 -0.81 2.02 -10.22
N LEU A 64 0.33 2.53 -10.66
CA LEU A 64 1.37 3.09 -9.79
C LEU A 64 0.88 4.43 -9.24
N GLN A 65 1.14 4.68 -7.96
CA GLN A 65 0.61 5.86 -7.28
C GLN A 65 1.67 6.95 -7.07
N VAL A 66 2.91 6.54 -6.82
CA VAL A 66 4.09 7.38 -6.60
C VAL A 66 5.02 7.36 -7.81
N LEU A 67 5.29 6.18 -8.38
CA LEU A 67 6.18 6.00 -9.52
C LEU A 67 5.42 6.18 -10.85
N LYS A 68 4.53 7.18 -10.92
CA LYS A 68 3.89 7.54 -12.19
C LYS A 68 4.97 8.19 -13.07
N ARG A 69 5.38 7.52 -14.16
CA ARG A 69 6.09 8.21 -15.24
C ARG A 69 5.07 9.17 -15.86
N VAL A 70 5.22 10.45 -15.56
CA VAL A 70 4.61 11.51 -16.35
C VAL A 70 5.19 11.36 -17.76
N ALA A 71 4.32 11.13 -18.74
CA ALA A 71 4.66 11.18 -20.15
C ALA A 71 4.73 12.64 -20.59
#